data_AF-A0AAV2ER02-F1
#
_entry.id   AF-A0AAV2ER02-F1
#
_cell.length_a   1.000
_cell.length_b   1.000
_cell.length_c   1.000
_cell.angle_alpha   90.00
_cell.angle_beta   90.00
_cell.angle_gamma   90.00
#
_symmetry.space_group_name_H-M   'P 1'
#
loop_
_entity.id
_entity.type
_entity.pdbx_description
1 polymer ?
#
loop_
_entity_poly.entity_id
_entity_poly.type
_entity_poly.pdbx_seq_one_letter_code
_entity_poly.pdbx_strand_id
1 'polypeptide(L)'
;MAAAASLRWILQLHKDVPKAARFYSEGLDFTVNVCTLRWAELQSGPLKLALMQSTNDNVPQKGYSSSLSFTVTDINSTVTKLMALGAELDGPIKYEIHGKVAAMRCMDGHVLGLYEPA
;
A
#
# COMPACT_ATOMS: atom_id res chain seq x y z
N MET A 1 -20.02 5.58 -25.57
CA MET A 1 -20.89 5.44 -24.38
C MET A 1 -20.15 6.02 -23.19
N ALA A 2 -20.71 7.02 -22.51
CA ALA A 2 -20.15 7.48 -21.24
C ALA A 2 -20.62 6.53 -20.15
N ALA A 3 -19.70 6.00 -19.34
CA ALA A 3 -20.03 5.16 -18.20
C ALA A 3 -20.80 5.98 -17.15
N ALA A 4 -21.83 5.41 -16.53
CA ALA A 4 -22.63 6.09 -15.51
C ALA A 4 -21.85 6.38 -14.21
N ALA A 5 -20.72 5.69 -13.99
CA ALA A 5 -19.80 5.92 -12.89
C ALA A 5 -18.36 5.56 -13.30
N SER A 6 -17.39 6.24 -12.69
CA SER A 6 -15.96 5.96 -12.83
C SER A 6 -15.31 5.87 -11.45
N LEU A 7 -14.45 4.88 -11.23
CA LEU A 7 -13.67 4.77 -9.99
C LEU A 7 -12.74 5.98 -9.87
N ARG A 8 -12.86 6.74 -8.78
CA ARG A 8 -12.03 7.93 -8.54
C ARG A 8 -10.73 7.60 -7.81
N TRP A 9 -10.82 6.82 -6.74
CA TRP A 9 -9.70 6.38 -5.91
C TRP A 9 -10.13 5.22 -4.99
N ILE A 10 -9.15 4.45 -4.52
CA ILE A 10 -9.28 3.55 -3.37
C ILE A 10 -8.88 4.33 -2.12
N LEU A 11 -9.61 4.20 -1.02
CA LEU A 11 -9.33 4.91 0.23
C LEU A 11 -8.74 3.96 1.29
N GLN A 12 -7.65 4.38 1.92
CA GLN A 12 -7.07 3.75 3.11
C GLN A 12 -7.08 4.71 4.30
N LEU A 13 -7.36 4.17 5.48
CA LEU A 13 -7.38 4.93 6.72
C LEU A 13 -6.07 4.72 7.48
N HIS A 14 -5.35 5.80 7.71
CA HIS A 14 -4.04 5.79 8.37
C HIS A 14 -4.05 6.68 9.61
N LYS A 15 -3.32 6.28 10.66
CA LYS A 15 -3.14 7.15 11.84
C LYS A 15 -2.28 8.37 11.51
N ASP A 16 -1.24 8.13 10.73
CA ASP A 16 -0.28 9.12 10.27
C ASP A 16 -0.23 9.11 8.73
N VAL A 17 -0.96 10.06 8.12
CA VAL A 17 -1.08 10.16 6.67
C VAL A 17 0.25 10.51 5.99
N PRO A 18 1.03 11.51 6.45
CA PRO A 18 2.35 11.77 5.88
C PRO A 18 3.30 10.57 5.93
N LYS A 19 3.32 9.83 7.04
CA LYS A 19 4.17 8.64 7.17
C LYS A 19 3.72 7.54 6.20
N ALA A 20 2.42 7.32 6.05
CA ALA A 20 1.88 6.36 5.09
C ALA A 20 2.16 6.78 3.63
N ALA A 21 2.03 8.07 3.31
CA ALA A 21 2.36 8.59 1.98
C ALA A 21 3.84 8.33 1.64
N ARG A 22 4.75 8.60 2.59
CA ARG A 22 6.19 8.31 2.46
C ARG A 22 6.45 6.82 2.24
N PHE A 23 5.74 5.96 2.98
CA PHE A 23 5.86 4.52 2.83
C PHE A 23 5.54 4.05 1.40
N TYR A 24 4.43 4.52 0.82
CA TYR A 24 4.06 4.16 -0.56
C TYR A 24 4.98 4.80 -1.60
N SER A 25 5.42 6.05 -1.38
CA SER A 25 6.28 6.73 -2.35
C SER A 25 7.71 6.21 -2.37
N GLU A 26 8.32 5.96 -1.21
CA GLU A 26 9.71 5.46 -1.13
C GLU A 26 9.80 3.94 -1.27
N GLY A 27 8.74 3.22 -0.86
CA GLY A 27 8.71 1.76 -0.89
C GLY A 27 8.25 1.16 -2.21
N LEU A 28 7.32 1.83 -2.90
CA LEU A 28 6.69 1.34 -4.14
C LEU A 28 6.73 2.35 -5.29
N ASP A 29 7.47 3.45 -5.14
CA ASP A 29 7.66 4.48 -6.16
C ASP A 29 6.35 5.18 -6.60
N PHE A 30 5.38 5.27 -5.69
CA PHE A 30 4.14 6.02 -5.95
C PHE A 30 4.44 7.52 -6.02
N THR A 31 3.83 8.21 -6.98
CA THR A 31 3.90 9.67 -7.05
C THR A 31 2.92 10.30 -6.09
N VAL A 32 3.40 11.15 -5.17
CA VAL A 32 2.54 11.92 -4.26
C VAL A 32 2.04 13.16 -5.00
N ASN A 33 0.74 13.22 -5.28
CA ASN A 33 0.12 14.39 -5.91
C ASN A 33 -0.24 15.46 -4.88
N VAL A 34 -0.75 15.02 -3.73
CA VAL A 34 -1.16 15.87 -2.60
C VAL A 34 -0.79 15.14 -1.32
N CYS A 35 -0.25 15.86 -0.32
CA CYS A 35 -0.07 15.33 1.02
C CYS A 35 -0.25 16.45 2.06
N THR A 36 -1.12 16.19 3.02
CA THR A 36 -1.43 17.05 4.17
C THR A 36 -1.44 16.18 5.44
N LEU A 37 -1.63 16.80 6.60
CA LEU A 37 -1.75 16.07 7.86
C LEU A 37 -2.90 15.05 7.88
N ARG A 38 -3.97 15.27 7.09
CA ARG A 38 -5.20 14.47 7.14
C ARG A 38 -5.57 13.75 5.85
N TRP A 39 -4.89 14.07 4.76
CA TRP A 39 -5.24 13.58 3.43
C TRP A 39 -4.01 13.48 2.54
N ALA A 40 -3.91 12.41 1.77
CA ALA A 40 -2.96 12.31 0.67
C ALA A 40 -3.58 11.64 -0.55
N GLU A 41 -3.12 12.02 -1.73
CA GLU A 41 -3.45 11.35 -2.99
C GLU A 41 -2.16 10.88 -3.66
N LEU A 42 -2.07 9.59 -3.91
CA LEU A 42 -0.94 8.94 -4.56
C LEU A 42 -1.37 8.32 -5.89
N GLN A 43 -0.47 8.36 -6.86
CA GLN A 43 -0.64 7.78 -8.18
C GLN A 43 0.35 6.64 -8.40
N SER A 44 -0.16 5.52 -8.92
CA SER A 44 0.65 4.41 -9.43
C SER A 44 0.04 3.91 -10.75
N GLY A 45 0.68 4.24 -11.87
CA GLY A 45 0.12 3.96 -13.20
C GLY A 45 -1.29 4.53 -13.35
N PRO A 46 -2.33 3.74 -13.68
CA PRO A 46 -3.71 4.21 -13.74
C PRO A 46 -4.43 4.26 -12.38
N LEU A 47 -3.83 3.70 -11.31
CA LEU A 47 -4.45 3.61 -9.98
C LEU A 47 -4.21 4.89 -9.18
N LYS A 48 -5.28 5.33 -8.50
CA LYS A 48 -5.24 6.39 -7.48
C LYS A 48 -5.53 5.81 -6.11
N LEU A 49 -4.60 6.01 -5.19
CA LEU A 49 -4.74 5.66 -3.78
C LEU A 49 -4.88 6.95 -2.97
N ALA A 50 -6.01 7.09 -2.28
CA ALA A 50 -6.25 8.14 -1.32
C ALA A 50 -5.98 7.62 0.10
N LEU A 51 -5.33 8.44 0.92
CA LEU A 51 -5.11 8.19 2.33
C LEU A 51 -5.88 9.24 3.14
N MET A 52 -6.59 8.82 4.18
CA MET A 52 -7.29 9.73 5.09
C MET A 52 -6.94 9.41 6.54
N GLN A 53 -6.81 10.46 7.36
CA GLN A 53 -6.54 10.30 8.78
C GLN A 53 -7.69 9.57 9.48
N SER A 54 -7.37 8.46 10.16
CA SER A 54 -8.30 7.78 11.05
C SER A 54 -8.47 8.56 12.36
N THR A 55 -9.70 8.80 12.81
CA THR A 55 -10.00 9.61 14.01
C THR A 55 -10.22 8.78 15.28
N ASN A 56 -10.09 7.45 15.22
CA ASN A 56 -10.35 6.57 16.37
C ASN A 56 -9.04 6.09 17.01
N ASP A 57 -8.70 6.70 18.15
CA ASP A 57 -7.57 6.28 19.00
C ASP A 57 -7.91 5.05 19.87
N ASN A 58 -9.20 4.72 20.02
CA ASN A 58 -9.69 3.77 21.03
C ASN A 58 -10.20 2.41 20.49
N VAL A 59 -10.00 2.12 19.21
CA VAL A 59 -10.32 0.79 18.66
C VAL A 59 -9.03 0.14 18.19
N PRO A 60 -8.60 -1.01 18.76
CA PRO A 60 -7.48 -1.75 18.20
C PRO A 60 -7.78 -1.99 16.71
N GLN A 61 -6.82 -1.71 15.82
CA GLN A 61 -6.92 -1.70 14.35
C GLN A 61 -7.34 -3.06 13.74
N LYS A 62 -8.50 -3.59 14.12
CA LYS A 62 -9.11 -4.81 13.62
C LYS A 62 -10.25 -4.54 12.62
N GLY A 63 -10.58 -3.28 12.34
CA GLY A 63 -11.80 -2.94 11.58
C GLY A 63 -11.61 -2.65 10.09
N TYR A 64 -10.49 -2.05 9.68
CA TYR A 64 -10.33 -1.54 8.31
C TYR A 64 -8.98 -1.97 7.70
N SER A 65 -8.79 -3.27 7.47
CA SER A 65 -7.64 -3.76 6.70
C SER A 65 -8.01 -3.89 5.24
N SER A 66 -7.34 -3.13 4.38
CA SER A 66 -7.38 -3.37 2.93
C SER A 66 -6.27 -4.33 2.53
N SER A 67 -6.50 -5.07 1.46
CA SER A 67 -5.48 -5.89 0.80
C SER A 67 -5.30 -5.36 -0.63
N LEU A 68 -4.12 -4.82 -0.93
CA LEU A 68 -3.75 -4.35 -2.26
C LEU A 68 -2.62 -5.21 -2.79
N SER A 69 -2.61 -5.53 -4.08
CA SER A 69 -1.56 -6.36 -4.69
C SER A 69 -0.87 -5.62 -5.82
N PHE A 70 0.45 -5.67 -5.83
CA PHE A 70 1.29 -4.93 -6.76
C PHE A 70 2.25 -5.87 -7.49
N THR A 71 2.44 -5.61 -8.78
CA THR A 71 3.52 -6.23 -9.55
C THR A 71 4.78 -5.39 -9.39
N VAL A 72 5.90 -6.04 -9.04
CA VAL A 72 7.20 -5.41 -8.80
C VAL A 72 8.27 -6.09 -9.65
N THR A 73 9.34 -5.37 -9.95
CA THR A 73 10.44 -5.89 -10.79
C THR A 73 11.47 -6.68 -9.99
N ASP A 74 11.61 -6.40 -8.69
CA ASP A 74 12.48 -7.14 -7.78
C ASP A 74 11.85 -7.18 -6.38
N ILE A 75 11.34 -8.36 -6.01
CA ILE A 75 10.66 -8.62 -4.76
C ILE A 75 11.60 -8.55 -3.58
N ASN A 76 12.88 -8.93 -3.73
CA ASN A 76 13.81 -8.96 -2.60
C ASN A 76 14.19 -7.54 -2.18
N SER A 77 14.55 -6.69 -3.14
CA SER A 77 14.84 -5.29 -2.84
C SER A 77 13.60 -4.54 -2.39
N THR A 78 12.42 -4.81 -2.96
CA THR A 78 11.17 -4.19 -2.52
C THR A 78 10.80 -4.59 -1.08
N VAL A 79 10.84 -5.89 -0.74
CA VAL A 79 10.61 -6.36 0.63
C VAL A 79 11.57 -5.68 1.61
N THR A 80 12.87 -5.63 1.27
CA THR A 80 13.89 -4.98 2.09
C THR A 80 13.59 -3.50 2.34
N LYS A 81 13.21 -2.75 1.29
CA LYS A 81 12.82 -1.34 1.41
C LYS A 81 11.60 -1.15 2.29
N LEU A 82 10.55 -1.95 2.08
CA LEU A 82 9.31 -1.86 2.86
C LEU A 82 9.53 -2.20 4.33
N MET A 83 10.37 -3.19 4.62
CA MET A 83 10.78 -3.50 5.99
C MET A 83 11.54 -2.35 6.65
N ALA A 84 12.46 -1.70 5.93
CA ALA A 84 13.16 -0.52 6.43
C ALA A 84 12.22 0.67 6.72
N LEU A 85 11.07 0.73 6.06
CA LEU A 85 10.02 1.74 6.27
C LEU A 85 9.00 1.34 7.35
N GLY A 86 9.20 0.20 8.03
CA GLY A 86 8.41 -0.25 9.16
C GLY A 86 7.24 -1.19 8.82
N ALA A 87 7.22 -1.79 7.63
CA ALA A 87 6.35 -2.93 7.36
C ALA A 87 6.98 -4.24 7.85
N GLU A 88 6.14 -5.24 8.05
CA GLU A 88 6.56 -6.59 8.45
C GLU A 88 6.28 -7.55 7.30
N LEU A 89 7.21 -8.46 7.03
CA LEU A 89 7.00 -9.54 6.07
C LEU A 89 6.09 -10.61 6.72
N ASP A 90 4.92 -10.86 6.13
CA ASP A 90 3.92 -11.82 6.61
C ASP A 90 4.14 -13.19 5.93
N GLY A 91 4.95 -14.02 6.57
CA GLY A 91 5.38 -15.33 6.06
C GLY A 91 6.61 -15.27 5.14
N PRO A 92 7.00 -16.37 4.48
CA PRO A 92 8.15 -16.37 3.58
C PRO A 92 7.82 -15.81 2.20
N ILE A 93 8.83 -15.36 1.46
CA ILE A 93 8.73 -15.18 0.01
C ILE A 93 8.57 -16.56 -0.63
N LYS A 94 7.49 -16.75 -1.39
CA LYS A 94 7.19 -17.99 -2.11
C LYS A 94 7.72 -17.90 -3.54
N TYR A 95 8.32 -18.98 -4.00
CA TYR A 95 8.88 -19.13 -5.34
C TYR A 95 8.02 -20.14 -6.10
N GLU A 96 7.14 -19.63 -6.95
CA GLU A 96 6.17 -20.43 -7.70
C GLU A 96 6.58 -20.49 -9.19
N ILE A 97 6.00 -21.43 -9.93
CA ILE A 97 6.28 -21.60 -11.38
C ILE A 97 5.97 -20.36 -12.22
N HIS A 98 5.07 -19.51 -11.74
CA HIS A 98 4.59 -18.30 -12.41
C HIS A 98 5.20 -17.02 -11.84
N GLY A 99 6.19 -17.11 -10.95
CA GLY A 99 6.87 -15.96 -10.36
C GLY A 99 6.94 -16.02 -8.83
N LYS A 100 7.45 -14.95 -8.22
CA LYS A 100 7.64 -14.85 -6.76
C LYS A 100 6.48 -14.09 -6.13
N VAL A 101 6.07 -14.50 -4.94
CA VAL A 101 4.96 -13.86 -4.19
C VAL A 101 5.38 -13.60 -2.75
N ALA A 102 5.00 -12.43 -2.22
CA ALA A 102 5.17 -12.09 -0.81
C ALA A 102 3.97 -11.30 -0.30
N ALA A 103 3.76 -11.28 1.02
CA ALA A 103 2.77 -10.45 1.68
C ALA A 103 3.46 -9.57 2.73
N MET A 104 3.14 -8.28 2.75
CA MET A 104 3.68 -7.30 3.69
C MET A 104 2.54 -6.74 4.54
N ARG A 105 2.72 -6.66 5.85
CA ARG A 105 1.81 -5.99 6.77
C ARG A 105 2.32 -4.58 7.05
N CYS A 106 1.49 -3.58 6.74
CA CYS A 106 1.78 -2.18 7.01
C CYS A 106 1.50 -1.82 8.48
N MET A 107 2.03 -0.68 8.92
CA MET A 107 1.91 -0.16 10.29
C MET A 107 0.47 0.00 10.80
N ASP A 108 -0.49 0.22 9.89
CA ASP A 108 -1.92 0.39 10.24
C ASP A 108 -2.76 -0.88 9.97
N GLY A 109 -2.10 -2.02 9.78
CA GLY A 109 -2.75 -3.33 9.61
C GLY A 109 -3.23 -3.64 8.18
N HIS A 110 -2.99 -2.75 7.21
CA HIS A 110 -3.21 -3.03 5.79
C HIS A 110 -2.20 -4.08 5.27
N VAL A 111 -2.61 -4.87 4.29
CA VAL A 111 -1.79 -5.92 3.69
C VAL A 111 -1.45 -5.55 2.25
N LEU A 112 -0.18 -5.68 1.89
CA LEU A 112 0.31 -5.53 0.53
C LEU A 112 0.80 -6.86 -0.01
N GLY A 113 0.15 -7.37 -1.04
CA GLY A 113 0.68 -8.46 -1.85
C GLY A 113 1.71 -7.93 -2.84
N LEU A 114 2.83 -8.62 -2.95
CA LEU A 114 3.86 -8.36 -3.95
C LEU A 114 3.94 -9.57 -4.89
N TYR A 115 4.04 -9.29 -6.19
CA TYR A 115 4.23 -10.29 -7.22
C TYR A 115 5.36 -9.87 -8.16
N GLU A 116 6.34 -10.73 -8.36
CA GLU A 116 7.38 -10.56 -9.38
C GLU A 116 7.20 -11.66 -10.43
N PRO A 117 6.86 -11.33 -11.69
CA PRO A 117 6.77 -12.30 -12.79
C PRO A 117 8.09 -13.03 -13.02
N ALA A 118 8.00 -14.28 -13.51
CA ALA A 118 9.16 -15.10 -13.88
C ALA A 118 9.86 -14.61 -15.16
#